data_AF-A0A7R7ZQV2-F1
#
_entry.id   AF-A0A7R7ZQV2-F1
#
_cell.length_a   1.000
_cell.length_b   1.000
_cell.length_c   1.000
_cell.angle_alpha   90.00
_cell.angle_beta   90.00
_cell.angle_gamma   90.00
#
_symmetry.space_group_name_H-M   'P 1'
#
loop_
_entity.id
_entity.type
_entity.pdbx_description
1 polymer ?
#
loop_
_entity_poly.entity_id
_entity_poly.type
_entity_poly.pdbx_seq_one_letter_code
_entity_poly.pdbx_strand_id
1 'polypeptide(L)'
;MITPPILIRQMQKMASDTLPERWQDSIDGKTTTEVPSPALQNWLEELYFDSERSTDLTKEDIVKLGQLVGKLLQFEPAKRVSVREILDDPWFKCDS
;
A
#
# COMPACT_ATOMS: atom_id res chain seq x y z
N MET A 1 -10.43 21.19 -5.85
CA MET A 1 -10.52 20.21 -4.73
C MET A 1 -9.10 19.93 -4.29
N ILE A 2 -8.73 20.27 -3.06
CA ILE A 2 -7.36 20.06 -2.54
C ILE A 2 -7.42 18.81 -1.67
N THR A 3 -6.67 17.78 -2.03
CA THR A 3 -6.55 16.58 -1.20
C THR A 3 -5.90 16.97 0.13
N PRO A 4 -6.51 16.64 1.28
CA PRO A 4 -5.90 16.90 2.58
C PRO A 4 -4.45 16.39 2.64
N PRO A 5 -3.48 17.21 3.09
CA PRO A 5 -2.07 16.84 3.08
C PRO A 5 -1.73 15.56 3.87
N ILE A 6 -2.55 15.25 4.88
CA ILE A 6 -2.41 14.01 5.65
C ILE A 6 -2.61 12.76 4.78
N LEU A 7 -3.54 12.80 3.83
CA LEU A 7 -3.80 11.68 2.93
C LEU A 7 -2.64 11.48 1.95
N ILE A 8 -2.06 12.57 1.44
CA ILE A 8 -0.91 12.50 0.54
C ILE A 8 0.28 11.83 1.24
N ARG A 9 0.54 12.19 2.50
CA ARG A 9 1.60 11.58 3.32
C ARG A 9 1.34 10.11 3.63
N GLN A 10 0.10 9.74 3.92
CA GLN A 10 -0.29 8.34 4.12
C GLN A 10 -0.08 7.53 2.84
N MET A 11 -0.51 8.05 1.70
CA MET A 11 -0.29 7.42 0.40
C MET A 11 1.21 7.25 0.11
N GLN A 12 2.03 8.26 0.39
CA GLN A 12 3.49 8.18 0.19
C GLN A 12 4.17 7.12 1.07
N LYS A 13 3.66 6.88 2.29
CA LYS A 13 4.19 5.85 3.19
C LYS A 13 3.69 4.44 2.87
N MET A 14 2.57 4.33 2.17
CA MET A 14 1.96 3.04 1.80
C MET A 14 2.38 2.56 0.41
N ALA A 15 2.64 3.47 -0.52
CA ALA A 15 3.11 3.12 -1.86
C ALA A 15 4.54 2.59 -1.83
N SER A 16 4.84 1.68 -2.76
CA SER A 16 6.18 1.09 -2.91
C SER A 16 7.13 1.92 -3.76
N ASP A 17 6.63 2.97 -4.42
CA ASP A 17 7.39 3.86 -5.30
C ASP A 17 7.33 5.33 -4.86
N THR A 18 8.25 6.13 -5.39
CA THR A 18 8.29 7.57 -5.14
C THR A 18 7.20 8.30 -5.93
N LEU A 19 6.72 9.41 -5.37
CA LEU A 19 5.80 10.28 -6.05
C LEU A 19 6.38 10.76 -7.41
N PRO A 20 5.64 10.63 -8.52
CA PRO A 20 6.10 11.08 -9.83
C PRO A 20 6.37 12.59 -9.86
N GLU A 21 7.42 12.99 -10.58
CA GLU A 21 7.90 14.38 -10.66
C GLU A 21 6.78 15.36 -11.04
N ARG A 22 5.93 14.99 -12.01
CA ARG A 22 4.75 15.75 -12.44
C ARG A 22 3.75 16.11 -11.31
N TRP A 23 3.78 15.39 -10.18
CA TRP A 23 2.89 15.60 -9.05
C TRP A 23 3.57 16.29 -7.88
N GLN A 24 4.91 16.40 -7.88
CA GLN A 24 5.68 17.01 -6.78
C GLN A 24 5.30 18.49 -6.61
N ASP A 25 5.30 19.25 -7.71
CA ASP A 25 4.94 20.68 -7.71
C ASP A 25 3.49 20.94 -7.29
N SER A 26 2.59 19.98 -7.50
CA SER A 26 1.18 20.08 -7.09
C SER A 26 0.97 19.75 -5.61
N ILE A 27 1.94 19.07 -4.98
CA ILE A 27 1.87 18.57 -3.61
C ILE A 27 2.66 19.45 -2.64
N ASP A 28 3.61 20.26 -3.13
CA ASP A 28 4.51 21.13 -2.34
C ASP A 28 3.86 22.38 -1.71
N GLY A 29 2.53 22.41 -1.64
CA GLY A 29 1.78 23.44 -0.92
C GLY A 29 1.55 23.07 0.55
N LYS A 30 2.51 23.36 1.43
CA LYS A 30 2.43 23.22 2.91
C LYS A 30 2.07 21.81 3.39
N THR A 31 3.05 21.05 3.86
CA THR A 31 2.93 20.46 5.20
C THR A 31 4.31 20.14 5.72
N THR A 32 4.58 20.55 6.95
CA THR A 32 5.80 20.27 7.72
C THR A 32 5.42 19.57 9.02
N THR A 33 4.37 18.76 9.00
CA THR A 33 3.88 18.05 10.19
C THR A 33 4.08 16.57 9.99
N GLU A 34 5.18 16.03 10.52
CA GLU A 34 5.45 14.60 10.56
C GLU A 34 4.34 13.86 11.32
N VAL A 35 3.28 13.48 10.62
CA VAL A 35 2.30 12.54 11.17
C VAL A 35 2.90 11.13 11.04
N PRO A 36 3.06 10.39 12.15
CA PRO A 36 3.44 8.99 12.09
C PRO A 36 2.26 8.21 11.48
N SER A 37 2.36 7.87 10.20
CA SER A 37 1.54 6.84 9.57
C SER A 37 2.35 5.54 9.58
N PRO A 38 1.75 4.41 9.98
CA PRO A 38 2.38 3.09 9.84
C PRO A 38 2.68 2.79 8.37
N ALA A 39 3.74 2.01 8.14
CA ALA A 39 4.03 1.44 6.82
C ALA A 39 2.89 0.48 6.43
N LEU A 40 2.70 0.23 5.13
CA LEU A 40 1.62 -0.62 4.60
C LEU A 40 1.52 -1.96 5.34
N GLN A 41 2.65 -2.62 5.59
CA GLN A 41 2.69 -3.92 6.28
C GLN A 41 2.15 -3.83 7.72
N ASN A 42 2.63 -2.85 8.50
CA ASN A 42 2.19 -2.67 9.88
C ASN A 42 0.69 -2.36 9.94
N TRP A 43 0.20 -1.54 9.00
CA TRP A 43 -1.23 -1.22 8.91
C TRP A 43 -2.08 -2.46 8.59
N LEU A 44 -1.61 -3.34 7.70
CA LEU A 44 -2.30 -4.59 7.38
C LEU A 44 -2.33 -5.56 8.57
N GLU A 45 -1.21 -5.67 9.30
CA GLU A 45 -1.14 -6.52 10.49
C GLU A 45 -2.03 -5.99 11.62
N GLU A 46 -1.97 -4.69 11.91
CA GLU A 46 -2.85 -4.04 12.88
C GLU A 46 -4.31 -4.28 12.51
N LEU A 47 -4.73 -3.97 11.28
CA LEU A 47 -6.13 -4.15 10.88
C LEU A 47 -6.62 -5.60 10.93
N TYR A 48 -5.77 -6.56 10.58
CA TYR A 48 -6.18 -7.95 10.50
C TYR A 48 -6.21 -8.62 11.88
N PHE A 49 -5.19 -8.38 12.70
CA PHE A 49 -5.00 -9.04 13.99
C PHE A 49 -5.62 -8.28 15.18
N ASP A 50 -5.96 -7.00 15.05
CA ASP A 50 -6.66 -6.23 16.10
C ASP A 50 -8.18 -6.51 16.11
N SER A 51 -8.66 -7.41 15.25
CA SER A 51 -10.07 -7.79 15.22
C SER A 51 -10.36 -8.92 16.23
N GLU A 52 -11.51 -8.84 16.92
CA GLU A 52 -11.99 -9.91 17.82
C GLU A 52 -12.39 -11.21 17.07
N ARG A 53 -12.23 -11.25 15.75
CA ARG A 53 -12.65 -12.37 14.90
C ARG A 53 -11.55 -13.42 14.82
N SER A 54 -11.95 -14.67 14.59
CA SER A 54 -10.98 -15.71 14.25
C SER A 54 -10.20 -15.30 12.99
N THR A 55 -8.88 -15.35 13.10
CA THR A 55 -7.96 -15.03 12.00
C THR A 55 -7.72 -16.27 11.15
N ASP A 56 -8.18 -16.23 9.90
CA ASP A 56 -8.02 -17.32 8.93
C ASP A 56 -6.67 -17.26 8.20
N LEU A 57 -5.98 -16.12 8.24
CA LEU A 57 -4.68 -15.89 7.61
C LEU A 57 -3.57 -15.84 8.66
N THR A 58 -2.46 -16.47 8.33
CA THR A 58 -1.24 -16.40 9.15
C THR A 58 -0.54 -15.05 8.98
N LYS A 59 0.43 -14.74 9.85
CA LYS A 59 1.26 -13.53 9.67
C LYS A 59 2.02 -13.58 8.34
N GLU A 60 2.51 -14.74 7.96
CA GLU A 60 3.19 -14.99 6.69
C GLU A 60 2.29 -14.70 5.50
N ASP A 61 0.99 -15.04 5.59
CA ASP A 61 0.02 -14.75 4.55
C ASP A 61 -0.24 -13.24 4.44
N ILE A 62 -0.35 -12.54 5.57
CA ILE A 62 -0.48 -11.07 5.57
C ILE A 62 0.76 -10.39 4.99
N VAL A 63 1.96 -10.91 5.22
CA VAL A 63 3.19 -10.42 4.57
C VAL A 63 3.13 -10.59 3.06
N LYS A 64 2.74 -11.76 2.57
CA LYS A 64 2.59 -12.00 1.11
C LYS A 64 1.54 -11.08 0.50
N LEU A 65 0.41 -10.90 1.19
CA LEU A 65 -0.67 -10.00 0.76
C LEU A 65 -0.19 -8.54 0.71
N GLY A 66 0.58 -8.09 1.71
CA GLY A 66 1.16 -6.75 1.74
C GLY A 66 2.09 -6.48 0.56
N GLN A 67 2.90 -7.47 0.17
CA GLN A 67 3.73 -7.38 -1.04
C GLN A 67 2.88 -7.24 -2.31
N LEU A 68 1.81 -8.04 -2.43
CA LEU A 68 0.91 -7.99 -3.58
C LEU A 68 0.20 -6.63 -3.70
N VAL A 69 -0.37 -6.15 -2.60
CA VAL A 69 -1.04 -4.84 -2.52
C VAL A 69 -0.03 -3.72 -2.80
N GLY A 70 1.21 -3.83 -2.33
CA GLY A 70 2.26 -2.86 -2.61
C GLY A 70 2.59 -2.72 -4.10
N LYS A 71 2.51 -3.80 -4.89
CA LYS A 71 2.67 -3.77 -6.36
C LYS A 71 1.50 -3.04 -7.04
N LEU A 72 0.29 -3.17 -6.49
CA LEU A 72 -0.92 -2.51 -7.00
C LEU A 72 -0.97 -1.01 -6.68
N LEU A 73 -0.42 -0.61 -5.54
CA LEU A 73 -0.47 0.76 -5.03
C LEU A 73 0.58 1.71 -5.64
N GLN A 74 1.33 1.29 -6.64
CA GLN A 74 2.33 2.15 -7.26
C GLN A 74 1.69 3.42 -7.88
N PHE A 75 2.31 4.57 -7.63
CA PHE A 75 1.86 5.84 -8.14
C PHE A 75 1.99 5.94 -9.65
N GLU A 76 3.09 5.41 -10.21
CA GLU A 76 3.32 5.40 -11.64
C GLU A 76 2.50 4.29 -12.32
N PRO A 77 1.47 4.60 -13.12
CA PRO A 77 0.65 3.58 -13.76
C PRO A 77 1.45 2.64 -14.66
N ALA A 78 2.51 3.15 -15.30
CA ALA A 78 3.38 2.34 -16.16
C ALA A 78 4.23 1.33 -15.37
N LYS A 79 4.43 1.52 -14.06
CA LYS A 79 5.17 0.57 -13.21
C LYS A 79 4.24 -0.43 -12.52
N ARG A 80 2.94 -0.14 -12.44
CA ARG A 80 1.95 -1.06 -11.87
C ARG A 80 2.01 -2.39 -12.61
N VAL A 81 2.06 -3.45 -11.81
CA VAL A 81 2.03 -4.82 -12.30
C VAL A 81 0.75 -5.06 -13.12
N SER A 82 0.87 -5.76 -14.24
CA SER A 82 -0.29 -6.06 -15.08
C SER A 82 -1.20 -7.09 -14.40
N VAL A 83 -2.48 -7.11 -14.78
CA VAL A 83 -3.44 -8.08 -14.25
C VAL A 83 -2.97 -9.53 -14.47
N ARG A 84 -2.34 -9.81 -15.62
CA ARG A 84 -1.82 -11.16 -15.91
C ARG A 84 -0.70 -11.56 -14.95
N GLU A 85 0.23 -10.66 -14.67
CA GLU A 85 1.33 -10.90 -13.74
C GLU A 85 0.85 -11.03 -12.28
N ILE A 86 -0.19 -10.28 -11.89
CA ILE A 86 -0.83 -10.43 -10.57
C ILE A 86 -1.44 -11.81 -10.43
N LEU A 87 -2.21 -12.25 -11.44
CA LEU A 87 -2.87 -13.56 -11.42
C LEU A 87 -1.86 -14.73 -11.45
N ASP A 88 -0.63 -14.46 -11.89
CA ASP A 88 0.45 -15.43 -11.88
C ASP A 88 1.15 -15.56 -10.50
N ASP A 89 0.87 -14.66 -9.55
CA ASP A 89 1.46 -14.65 -8.22
C ASP A 89 1.07 -15.92 -7.43
N PRO A 90 2.00 -16.54 -6.67
CA PRO A 90 1.74 -17.74 -5.87
C PRO A 90 0.53 -17.61 -4.94
N TRP A 91 0.19 -16.39 -4.50
CA TRP A 91 -1.02 -16.11 -3.73
C TRP A 91 -2.29 -16.69 -4.36
N PHE A 92 -2.43 -16.61 -5.69
CA PHE A 92 -3.60 -17.09 -6.42
C PHE A 92 -3.45 -18.51 -6.96
N LYS A 93 -2.25 -19.10 -6.83
CA LYS A 93 -1.92 -20.45 -7.32
C LYS A 93 -1.89 -21.50 -6.22
N CYS A 94 -2.47 -21.22 -5.06
CA CYS A 94 -2.57 -22.21 -4.00
C CYS A 94 -3.31 -23.45 -4.54
N ASP A 95 -2.59 -24.57 -4.67
CA ASP A 95 -3.13 -25.86 -5.13
C ASP A 95 -4.31 -26.25 -4.22
N SER A 96 -5.45 -26.56 -4.85
CA SER A 96 -6.63 -27.13 -4.20
C SER A 96 -6.42 -28.58 -3.79
#